data_AF-A0A958KBG4-F1
#
_entry.id   AF-A0A958KBG4-F1
#
_cell.length_a   1.000
_cell.length_b   1.000
_cell.length_c   1.000
_cell.angle_alpha   90.00
_cell.angle_beta   90.00
_cell.angle_gamma   90.00
#
_symmetry.space_group_name_H-M   'P 1'
#
loop_
_entity.id
_entity.type
_entity.pdbx_description
1 polymer ?
#
loop_
_entity_poly.entity_id
_entity_poly.type
_entity_poly.pdbx_seq_one_letter_code
_entity_poly.pdbx_strand_id
1 'polypeptide(L)'
;MTNALLQILGSGTSTGVPIPGCTCAVCTSGHPRNHRYRTSAVLKLSDGQNVLIDATTDLRSQALAFEVTRVDAVLFTHGHSDHILGTDDLRAFNFVSRKPIPCFATEKTYAVIRNTFPYIFSPDPEYQGGMLAQLNFQQIE
;
A
#
# COMPACT_ATOMS: atom_id res chain seq x y z
N MET A 1 18.66 -11.57 18.70
CA MET A 1 17.65 -11.74 17.64
C MET A 1 16.79 -10.50 17.65
N THR A 2 16.70 -9.77 16.54
CA THR A 2 15.75 -8.66 16.39
C THR A 2 14.36 -9.27 16.17
N ASN A 3 13.43 -9.02 17.09
CA ASN A 3 12.05 -9.46 16.93
C ASN A 3 11.34 -8.53 15.94
N ALA A 4 10.62 -9.09 14.97
CA ALA A 4 9.74 -8.33 14.07
C ALA A 4 8.35 -8.98 14.07
N LEU A 5 7.31 -8.17 13.94
CA LEU A 5 5.93 -8.62 13.85
C LEU A 5 5.40 -8.39 12.43
N LEU A 6 4.93 -9.46 11.78
CA LEU A 6 4.22 -9.35 10.51
C LEU A 6 2.71 -9.28 10.78
N GLN A 7 2.08 -8.16 10.43
CA GLN A 7 0.63 -8.01 10.50
C GLN A 7 0.04 -8.05 9.09
N ILE A 8 -0.84 -9.01 8.84
CA ILE A 8 -1.53 -9.16 7.55
C ILE A 8 -2.66 -8.12 7.47
N LEU A 9 -2.58 -7.26 6.45
CA LEU A 9 -3.58 -6.22 6.16
C LEU A 9 -4.61 -6.72 5.14
N GLY A 10 -4.26 -7.70 4.33
CA GLY A 10 -5.18 -8.38 3.43
C GLY A 10 -4.63 -9.73 2.97
N SER A 11 -5.55 -10.64 2.67
CA SER A 11 -5.27 -12.03 2.25
C SER A 11 -6.16 -12.47 1.09
N GLY A 12 -6.75 -11.49 0.40
CA GLY A 12 -7.60 -11.68 -0.76
C GLY A 12 -6.80 -11.70 -2.05
N THR A 13 -7.46 -12.19 -3.09
CA THR A 13 -6.99 -12.07 -4.48
C THR A 13 -7.07 -10.61 -4.96
N SER A 14 -6.73 -10.35 -6.22
CA SER A 14 -6.72 -9.01 -6.84
C SER A 14 -8.06 -8.30 -6.84
N THR A 15 -9.16 -9.04 -6.70
CA THR A 15 -10.53 -8.50 -6.58
C THR A 15 -11.00 -8.31 -5.14
N GLY A 16 -10.24 -8.81 -4.16
CA GLY A 16 -10.72 -8.97 -2.78
C GLY A 16 -11.81 -10.04 -2.64
N VAL A 17 -12.36 -10.17 -1.43
CA VAL A 17 -13.54 -10.99 -1.15
C VAL A 17 -14.41 -10.22 -0.15
N PRO A 18 -15.72 -10.04 -0.39
CA PRO A 18 -16.50 -10.53 -1.52
C PRO A 18 -16.18 -9.86 -2.86
N ILE A 19 -16.37 -10.62 -3.95
CA ILE A 19 -16.29 -10.08 -5.32
C ILE A 19 -17.62 -9.37 -5.63
N PRO A 20 -17.60 -8.12 -6.15
CA PRO A 20 -18.82 -7.41 -6.52
C PRO A 20 -19.73 -8.26 -7.43
N GLY A 21 -20.98 -8.47 -7.01
CA GLY A 21 -21.98 -9.26 -7.74
C GLY A 21 -21.88 -10.78 -7.59
N CYS A 22 -20.87 -11.32 -6.91
CA CYS A 22 -20.75 -12.77 -6.70
C CYS A 22 -21.63 -13.25 -5.54
N THR A 23 -22.44 -14.28 -5.77
CA THR A 23 -23.37 -14.85 -4.79
C THR A 23 -22.94 -16.23 -4.27
N CYS A 24 -21.69 -16.66 -4.52
CA CYS A 24 -21.19 -17.95 -4.05
C CYS A 24 -21.14 -18.00 -2.50
N ALA A 25 -21.07 -19.21 -1.95
CA ALA A 25 -21.11 -19.43 -0.50
C ALA A 25 -20.03 -18.67 0.30
N VAL A 26 -18.88 -18.37 -0.31
CA VAL A 26 -17.81 -17.60 0.34
C VAL A 26 -18.14 -16.10 0.34
N CYS A 27 -18.58 -15.55 -0.79
CA CYS A 27 -18.89 -14.12 -0.92
C CYS A 27 -20.14 -13.71 -0.13
N THR A 28 -21.09 -14.62 0.07
CA THR A 28 -22.29 -14.39 0.90
C THR A 28 -22.11 -14.82 2.36
N SER A 29 -20.92 -15.31 2.73
CA SER A 29 -20.64 -15.77 4.09
C SER A 29 -20.66 -14.62 5.10
N GLY A 30 -21.36 -14.81 6.21
CA GLY A 30 -21.27 -13.93 7.38
C GLY A 30 -20.00 -14.14 8.23
N HIS A 31 -19.14 -15.10 7.86
CA HIS A 31 -17.92 -15.38 8.62
C HIS A 31 -16.85 -14.31 8.33
N PRO A 32 -16.34 -13.57 9.33
CA PRO A 32 -15.50 -12.39 9.10
C PRO A 32 -14.19 -12.71 8.36
N ARG A 33 -13.60 -13.89 8.55
CA ARG A 33 -12.38 -14.31 7.81
C ARG A 33 -12.59 -14.53 6.29
N ASN A 34 -13.83 -14.56 5.83
CA ASN A 34 -14.14 -14.58 4.39
C ASN A 34 -14.17 -13.18 3.78
N HIS A 35 -14.11 -12.12 4.59
CA HIS A 35 -14.00 -10.74 4.10
C HIS A 35 -12.51 -10.39 4.08
N ARG A 36 -11.99 -10.15 2.88
CA ARG A 36 -10.55 -10.05 2.62
C ARG A 36 -10.27 -8.88 1.71
N TYR A 37 -9.50 -7.92 2.21
CA TYR A 37 -8.81 -6.93 1.38
C TYR A 37 -7.79 -7.61 0.47
N ARG A 38 -7.37 -6.91 -0.60
CA ARG A 38 -6.24 -7.29 -1.45
C ARG A 38 -4.98 -7.52 -0.62
N THR A 39 -4.14 -8.42 -1.11
CA THR A 39 -2.98 -8.91 -0.35
C THR A 39 -2.01 -7.79 0.00
N SER A 40 -1.76 -7.62 1.31
CA SER A 40 -0.79 -6.66 1.86
C SER A 40 -0.46 -7.03 3.30
N ALA A 41 0.69 -6.54 3.78
CA ALA A 41 1.10 -6.68 5.16
C ALA A 41 1.91 -5.46 5.62
N VAL A 42 2.03 -5.28 6.92
CA VAL A 42 3.00 -4.37 7.52
C VAL A 42 3.96 -5.17 8.41
N LEU A 43 5.25 -4.99 8.18
CA LEU A 43 6.31 -5.51 9.03
C LEU A 43 6.68 -4.44 10.06
N LYS A 44 6.42 -4.73 11.33
CA LYS A 44 6.78 -3.86 12.46
C LYS A 44 8.12 -4.32 13.02
N LEU A 45 9.14 -3.48 12.87
CA LEU A 45 10.50 -3.75 13.31
C LEU A 45 10.68 -3.45 14.80
N SER A 46 11.71 -4.04 15.42
CA SER A 46 11.99 -3.86 16.85
C SER A 46 12.32 -2.42 17.26
N ASP A 47 12.74 -1.58 16.31
CA ASP A 47 13.02 -0.16 16.49
C ASP A 47 11.77 0.73 16.31
N GLY A 48 10.60 0.11 16.12
CA GLY A 48 9.32 0.78 15.96
C GLY A 48 9.04 1.29 14.53
N GLN A 49 9.89 0.96 13.55
CA GLN A 49 9.63 1.27 12.16
C GLN A 49 8.59 0.32 11.54
N ASN A 50 7.73 0.88 10.68
CA ASN A 50 6.73 0.14 9.93
C ASN A 50 7.09 0.08 8.45
N VAL A 51 7.35 -1.11 7.93
CA VAL A 51 7.54 -1.35 6.49
C VAL A 51 6.25 -1.90 5.91
N LEU A 52 5.58 -1.11 5.07
CA LEU A 52 4.42 -1.57 4.30
C LEU A 52 4.89 -2.46 3.15
N ILE A 53 4.22 -3.59 2.96
CA ILE A 53 4.42 -4.48 1.81
C ILE A 53 3.22 -4.30 0.89
N ASP A 54 3.47 -3.69 -0.27
CA ASP A 54 2.50 -3.27 -1.29
C ASP A 54 1.46 -2.23 -0.82
N ALA A 55 1.33 -1.14 -1.58
CA ALA A 55 0.32 -0.11 -1.40
C ALA A 55 -0.91 -0.43 -2.24
N THR A 56 -1.77 -1.32 -1.72
CA THR A 56 -2.93 -1.85 -2.45
C THR A 56 -4.01 -0.80 -2.67
N THR A 57 -4.95 -1.07 -3.59
CA THR A 57 -6.17 -0.26 -3.74
C THR A 57 -6.95 -0.07 -2.44
N ASP A 58 -6.80 -0.97 -1.47
CA ASP A 58 -7.51 -0.95 -0.20
C ASP A 58 -6.73 -0.21 0.90
N LEU A 59 -5.56 0.38 0.60
CA LEU A 59 -4.59 0.88 1.61
C LEU A 59 -5.24 1.77 2.67
N ARG A 60 -6.03 2.79 2.28
CA ARG A 60 -6.71 3.65 3.26
C ARG A 60 -7.61 2.83 4.21
N SER A 61 -8.41 1.93 3.66
CA SER A 61 -9.33 1.09 4.45
C SER A 61 -8.58 0.12 5.34
N GLN A 62 -7.50 -0.49 4.82
CA GLN A 62 -6.59 -1.35 5.58
C GLN A 62 -5.96 -0.57 6.74
N ALA A 63 -5.42 0.61 6.48
CA ALA A 63 -4.76 1.43 7.50
C ALA A 63 -5.71 1.80 8.63
N LEU A 64 -6.95 2.17 8.31
CA LEU A 64 -7.98 2.46 9.31
C LEU A 64 -8.42 1.21 10.09
N ALA A 65 -8.66 0.09 9.41
CA ALA A 65 -9.15 -1.14 10.04
C ALA A 65 -8.10 -1.83 10.93
N PHE A 66 -6.82 -1.69 10.59
CA PHE A 66 -5.70 -2.34 11.29
C PHE A 66 -4.84 -1.37 12.10
N GLU A 67 -5.30 -0.11 12.26
CA GLU A 67 -4.63 0.95 13.01
C GLU A 67 -3.18 1.20 12.56
N VAL A 68 -2.93 1.16 11.25
CA VAL A 68 -1.64 1.55 10.67
C VAL A 68 -1.61 3.07 10.59
N THR A 69 -1.00 3.70 11.59
CA THR A 69 -0.90 5.17 11.70
C THR A 69 0.40 5.75 11.15
N ARG A 70 1.35 4.89 10.80
CA ARG A 70 2.71 5.25 10.34
C ARG A 70 3.19 4.24 9.30
N VAL A 71 3.81 4.76 8.23
CA VAL A 71 4.56 3.99 7.21
C VAL A 71 5.92 4.65 7.06
N ASP A 72 6.98 3.91 7.34
CA ASP A 72 8.37 4.39 7.31
C ASP A 72 9.11 3.98 6.05
N ALA A 73 8.68 2.89 5.42
CA ALA A 73 9.13 2.47 4.11
C ALA A 73 8.04 1.65 3.43
N VAL A 74 8.10 1.56 2.11
CA VAL A 74 7.26 0.66 1.31
C VAL A 74 8.16 -0.30 0.54
N LEU A 75 7.85 -1.59 0.59
CA LEU A 75 8.39 -2.60 -0.30
C LEU A 75 7.31 -2.98 -1.31
N PHE A 76 7.55 -2.72 -2.59
CA PHE A 76 6.69 -3.17 -3.68
C PHE A 76 7.20 -4.48 -4.24
N THR A 77 6.32 -5.48 -4.28
CA THR A 77 6.63 -6.81 -4.79
C THR A 77 6.64 -6.83 -6.32
N HIS A 78 5.60 -6.26 -6.95
CA HIS A 78 5.46 -6.14 -8.40
C HIS A 78 4.41 -5.09 -8.80
N GLY A 79 4.39 -4.72 -10.09
CA GLY A 79 3.60 -3.61 -10.62
C GLY A 79 2.14 -3.91 -10.97
N HIS A 80 1.50 -4.97 -10.43
CA HIS A 80 0.07 -5.18 -10.70
C HIS A 80 -0.80 -4.21 -9.89
N SER A 81 -1.98 -3.89 -10.45
CA SER A 81 -2.85 -2.83 -9.94
C SER A 81 -3.29 -3.04 -8.49
N ASP A 82 -3.57 -4.29 -8.11
CA ASP A 82 -3.95 -4.65 -6.75
C ASP A 82 -2.84 -4.45 -5.71
N HIS A 83 -1.59 -4.25 -6.14
CA HIS A 83 -0.43 -4.01 -5.29
C HIS A 83 0.04 -2.55 -5.27
N ILE A 84 -0.34 -1.74 -6.27
CA ILE A 84 0.20 -0.37 -6.43
C ILE A 84 -0.84 0.73 -6.40
N LEU A 85 -2.13 0.44 -6.58
CA LEU A 85 -3.13 1.50 -6.79
C LEU A 85 -3.44 2.35 -5.55
N GLY A 86 -2.95 1.97 -4.36
CA GLY A 86 -2.98 2.81 -3.16
C GLY A 86 -1.76 3.71 -3.00
N THR A 87 -0.85 3.79 -3.98
CA THR A 87 0.36 4.62 -3.88
C THR A 87 0.03 6.09 -3.60
N ASP A 88 -1.07 6.62 -4.16
CA ASP A 88 -1.53 7.99 -3.88
C ASP A 88 -1.94 8.20 -2.41
N ASP A 89 -2.51 7.19 -1.76
CA ASP A 89 -2.91 7.27 -0.35
C ASP A 89 -1.70 7.42 0.60
N LEU A 90 -0.47 7.13 0.13
CA LEU A 90 0.75 7.35 0.91
C LEU A 90 0.96 8.82 1.32
N ARG A 91 0.37 9.77 0.58
CA ARG A 91 0.38 11.20 0.94
C ARG A 91 -0.18 11.48 2.34
N ALA A 92 -1.12 10.66 2.82
CA ALA A 92 -1.70 10.81 4.16
C ALA A 92 -0.63 10.56 5.24
N PHE A 93 0.22 9.55 5.03
CA PHE A 93 1.35 9.29 5.92
C PHE A 93 2.43 10.37 5.79
N ASN A 94 2.71 10.88 4.59
CA ASN A 94 3.61 12.04 4.41
C ASN A 94 3.10 13.29 5.15
N PHE A 95 1.79 13.54 5.12
CA PHE A 95 1.18 14.68 5.79
C PHE A 95 1.38 14.63 7.31
N VAL A 96 1.24 13.44 7.91
CA VAL A 96 1.45 13.24 9.35
C VAL A 96 2.93 13.25 9.71
N SER A 97 3.78 12.54 8.95
CA SER A 97 5.20 12.38 9.26
C SER A 97 6.07 13.57 8.87
N ARG A 98 5.60 14.39 7.93
CA ARG A 98 6.34 15.50 7.28
C ARG A 98 7.65 15.05 6.62
N LYS A 99 7.70 13.80 6.17
CA LYS A 99 8.90 13.20 5.56
C LYS A 99 8.53 12.43 4.28
N PRO A 100 9.42 12.43 3.26
CA PRO A 100 9.33 11.49 2.16
C PRO A 100 9.44 10.04 2.65
N ILE A 101 8.74 9.12 1.99
CA ILE A 101 8.76 7.69 2.29
C ILE A 101 9.73 6.99 1.32
N PRO A 102 10.77 6.30 1.81
CA PRO A 102 11.57 5.37 1.03
C PRO A 102 10.71 4.25 0.44
N CYS A 103 10.81 4.02 -0.85
CA CYS A 103 10.12 2.96 -1.57
C CYS A 103 11.15 2.05 -2.23
N PHE A 104 11.01 0.74 -2.05
CA PHE A 104 11.90 -0.28 -2.60
C PHE A 104 11.14 -1.09 -3.65
N ALA A 105 11.69 -1.18 -4.85
CA ALA A 105 11.06 -1.90 -5.95
C ALA A 105 12.11 -2.33 -6.97
N THR A 106 11.84 -3.37 -7.75
CA THR A 106 12.62 -3.65 -8.97
C THR A 106 12.40 -2.54 -9.99
N GLU A 107 13.35 -2.35 -10.92
CA GLU A 107 13.24 -1.33 -11.97
C GLU A 107 11.95 -1.48 -12.80
N LYS A 108 11.59 -2.73 -13.13
CA LYS A 108 10.34 -3.04 -13.84
C LYS A 108 9.11 -2.55 -13.06
N THR A 109 9.09 -2.75 -11.75
CA THR A 109 7.97 -2.36 -10.90
C THR A 109 7.90 -0.85 -10.75
N TYR A 110 9.05 -0.20 -10.52
CA TYR A 110 9.13 1.25 -10.45
C TYR A 110 8.67 1.92 -11.74
N ALA A 111 9.08 1.42 -12.90
CA ALA A 111 8.62 1.94 -14.19
C ALA A 111 7.09 1.90 -14.34
N VAL A 112 6.44 0.83 -13.88
CA VAL A 112 4.97 0.73 -13.89
C VAL A 112 4.33 1.75 -12.95
N ILE A 113 4.84 1.87 -11.72
CA ILE A 113 4.34 2.85 -10.73
C ILE A 113 4.48 4.27 -11.27
N ARG A 114 5.65 4.61 -11.84
CA ARG A 114 5.92 5.94 -12.40
C ARG A 114 4.97 6.30 -13.54
N ASN A 115 4.67 5.34 -14.41
CA ASN A 115 3.73 5.53 -15.52
C ASN A 115 2.27 5.60 -15.05
N THR A 116 1.94 4.95 -13.93
CA THR A 116 0.59 4.95 -13.34
C THR A 116 0.32 6.25 -12.59
N PHE A 117 1.32 6.81 -11.92
CA PHE A 117 1.22 8.02 -11.11
C PHE A 117 2.19 9.13 -11.56
N PRO A 118 2.13 9.58 -12.84
CA PRO A 118 3.10 10.51 -13.37
C PRO A 118 3.14 11.84 -12.59
N TYR A 119 2.00 12.28 -12.06
CA TYR A 119 1.88 13.52 -11.29
C TYR A 119 2.59 13.48 -9.92
N ILE A 120 2.87 12.29 -9.36
CA ILE A 120 3.65 12.15 -8.10
C ILE A 120 5.13 12.42 -8.37
N PHE A 121 5.65 11.97 -9.52
CA PHE A 121 7.09 11.99 -9.83
C PHE A 121 7.51 13.17 -10.72
N SER A 122 6.57 13.68 -11.51
CA SER A 122 6.75 14.84 -12.38
C SER A 122 5.58 15.80 -12.14
N PRO A 123 5.53 16.45 -10.95
CA PRO A 123 4.43 17.33 -10.61
C PRO A 123 4.41 18.54 -11.56
N ASP A 124 3.20 18.92 -11.98
CA ASP A 124 2.97 20.16 -12.71
C ASP A 124 3.35 21.34 -11.79
N PRO A 125 4.26 22.25 -12.21
CA PRO A 125 4.61 23.44 -11.44
C PRO A 125 3.40 24.33 -11.09
N GLU A 126 2.33 24.27 -11.89
CA GLU A 126 1.09 25.03 -11.66
C GLU A 126 0.08 24.27 -10.78
N TYR A 127 0.41 23.09 -10.29
CA TYR A 127 -0.49 22.29 -9.46
C TYR A 127 -0.86 23.03 -8.16
N GLN A 128 -2.14 23.44 -8.05
CA GLN A 128 -2.70 24.09 -6.85
C GLN A 128 -3.55 23.14 -5.98
N GLY A 129 -3.43 21.82 -6.20
CA GLY A 129 -4.22 20.83 -5.47
C GLY A 129 -3.67 20.50 -4.07
N GLY A 130 -4.13 19.39 -3.50
CA GLY A 130 -3.74 18.94 -2.16
C GLY A 130 -2.27 18.49 -2.06
N MET A 131 -1.87 17.93 -0.93
CA MET A 131 -0.51 17.39 -0.80
C MET A 131 -0.31 16.19 -1.74
N LEU A 132 0.74 16.22 -2.57
CA LEU A 132 1.18 15.06 -3.34
C LEU A 132 1.94 14.08 -2.45
N ALA A 133 1.90 12.78 -2.79
CA ALA A 133 2.75 11.81 -2.13
C ALA A 133 4.23 12.17 -2.36
N GLN A 134 5.04 12.05 -1.31
CA GLN A 134 6.48 12.29 -1.36
C GLN A 134 7.18 10.95 -1.20
N LEU A 135 7.68 10.40 -2.30
CA LEU A 135 8.23 9.05 -2.39
C LEU A 135 9.66 9.08 -2.91
N ASN A 136 10.57 8.33 -2.29
CA ASN A 136 11.95 8.19 -2.73
C ASN A 136 12.24 6.74 -3.12
N PHE A 137 12.31 6.47 -4.43
CA PHE A 137 12.50 5.11 -4.93
C PHE A 137 13.97 4.68 -4.90
N GLN A 138 14.18 3.48 -4.38
CA GLN A 138 15.46 2.77 -4.37
C GLN A 138 15.26 1.45 -5.11
N GLN A 139 16.03 1.27 -6.18
CA GLN A 139 16.00 0.04 -6.95
C GLN A 139 16.59 -1.11 -6.10
N ILE A 140 15.92 -2.26 -6.13
CA ILE A 140 16.42 -3.52 -5.56
C ILE A 140 16.46 -4.61 -6.64
N GLU A 141 17.32 -5.60 -6.44
CA GLU A 141 17.53 -6.75 -7.34
C GLU A 141 16.53 -7.88 -7.07
#